data_AF-A0A0D2IKW7-F1
#
_entry.id   AF-A0A0D2IKW7-F1
#
_cell.length_a   1.000
_cell.length_b   1.000
_cell.length_c   1.000
_cell.angle_alpha   90.00
_cell.angle_beta   90.00
_cell.angle_gamma   90.00
#
_symmetry.space_group_name_H-M   'P 1'
#
loop_
_entity.id
_entity.type
_entity.pdbx_description
1 polymer ?
#
loop_
_entity_poly.entity_id
_entity_poly.type
_entity_poly.pdbx_seq_one_letter_code
_entity_poly.pdbx_strand_id
1 'polypeptide(L)'
;MANNIIDRVRGRTDTVLVPMNEVGIAFWSSTRHYLATEGLNGCTGVAIISRTAGILAHIAPLPPNTQSNNNNSGHENLVRKMQRVITLYNTYRAHFPEGRSCIVAAVYQNAVALPEAVQTITAVLNRLGLPIKITYYNVLESGTARFPGQTSIVIDANAGGWPKMYVNNQEVRYT
;
A
#
# COMPACT_ATOMS: atom_id res chain seq x y z
N MET A 1 -16.15 -4.33 21.09
CA MET A 1 -15.59 -3.43 20.06
C MET A 1 -15.01 -4.30 18.97
N ALA A 2 -15.34 -4.05 17.70
CA ALA A 2 -14.80 -4.84 16.60
C ALA A 2 -13.28 -4.61 16.51
N ASN A 3 -12.49 -5.63 16.84
CA ASN A 3 -11.03 -5.62 16.74
C ASN A 3 -10.62 -5.55 15.26
N ASN A 4 -10.44 -4.34 14.72
CA ASN A 4 -9.91 -4.18 13.38
C ASN A 4 -8.42 -4.52 13.35
N ILE A 5 -7.95 -4.97 12.19
CA ILE A 5 -6.61 -5.52 12.05
C ILE A 5 -5.51 -4.47 12.25
N ILE A 6 -5.71 -3.22 11.81
CA ILE A 6 -4.68 -2.19 12.01
C ILE A 6 -4.47 -1.87 13.49
N ASP A 7 -5.54 -1.75 14.28
CA ASP A 7 -5.42 -1.49 15.71
C ASP A 7 -4.72 -2.63 16.45
N ARG A 8 -4.88 -3.87 15.97
CA ARG A 8 -4.15 -5.03 16.51
C ARG A 8 -2.66 -4.98 16.23
N VAL A 9 -2.25 -4.41 15.10
CA VAL A 9 -0.83 -4.41 14.67
C VAL A 9 -0.11 -3.10 14.94
N ARG A 10 -0.86 -2.02 15.19
CA ARG A 10 -0.32 -0.69 15.51
C ARG A 10 0.49 -0.76 16.81
N GLY A 11 1.70 -0.23 16.77
CA GLY A 11 2.59 -0.16 17.94
C GLY A 11 3.23 -1.49 18.35
N ARG A 12 2.96 -2.60 17.65
CA ARG A 12 3.68 -3.86 17.90
C ARG A 12 5.10 -3.79 17.37
N THR A 13 6.02 -4.44 18.08
CA THR A 13 7.44 -4.52 17.72
C THR A 13 7.70 -5.39 16.47
N ASP A 14 6.79 -6.31 16.15
CA ASP A 14 6.85 -7.18 14.97
C ASP A 14 6.17 -6.59 13.71
N THR A 15 5.79 -5.30 13.77
CA THR A 15 5.19 -4.54 12.66
C THR A 15 6.17 -3.54 12.06
N VAL A 16 6.25 -3.48 10.73
CA VAL A 16 6.77 -2.29 10.02
C VAL A 16 5.57 -1.41 9.66
N LEU A 17 5.49 -0.22 10.26
CA LEU A 17 4.52 0.79 9.85
C LEU A 17 5.17 1.70 8.81
N VAL A 18 4.57 1.77 7.61
CA VAL A 18 5.01 2.63 6.52
C VAL A 18 4.28 3.96 6.63
N PRO A 19 4.99 5.08 6.89
CA PRO A 19 4.37 6.39 6.97
C PRO A 19 3.78 6.86 5.64
N MET A 20 2.94 7.89 5.72
CA MET A 20 2.48 8.60 4.53
C MET A 20 3.65 9.12 3.70
N ASN A 21 3.54 8.96 2.39
CA ASN A 21 4.56 9.28 1.41
C ASN A 21 5.87 8.50 1.57
N GLU A 22 5.85 7.28 2.11
CA GLU A 22 7.04 6.43 2.24
C GLU A 22 6.88 5.06 1.58
N VAL A 23 8.01 4.37 1.42
CA VAL A 23 8.10 3.00 0.91
C VAL A 23 8.90 2.15 1.90
N GLY A 24 8.26 1.11 2.45
CA GLY A 24 8.88 0.16 3.35
C GLY A 24 8.98 -1.24 2.76
N ILE A 25 9.88 -2.04 3.32
CA ILE A 25 10.01 -3.47 3.08
C ILE A 25 10.05 -4.19 4.43
N ALA A 26 9.48 -5.39 4.48
CA ALA A 26 9.62 -6.30 5.61
C ALA A 26 9.98 -7.68 5.07
N PHE A 27 10.92 -8.34 5.75
CA PHE A 27 11.24 -9.75 5.55
C PHE A 27 10.56 -10.55 6.64
N TRP A 28 9.78 -11.56 6.27
CA TRP A 28 9.01 -12.33 7.23
C TRP A 28 9.93 -13.23 8.02
N SER A 29 9.80 -13.18 9.34
CA SER A 29 10.59 -13.96 10.29
C SER A 29 9.81 -14.13 11.59
N SER A 30 10.35 -14.89 12.54
CA SER A 30 9.75 -15.05 13.89
C SER A 30 9.60 -13.74 14.67
N THR A 31 10.30 -12.68 14.27
CA THR A 31 10.25 -11.35 14.89
C THR A 31 9.62 -10.29 13.99
N ARG A 32 9.16 -10.67 12.79
CA ARG A 32 8.56 -9.75 11.83
C ARG A 32 7.41 -10.41 11.07
N HIS A 33 6.19 -10.00 11.42
CA HIS A 33 4.97 -10.60 10.91
C HIS A 33 4.09 -9.63 10.13
N TYR A 34 4.25 -8.33 10.35
CA TYR A 34 3.32 -7.34 9.81
C TYR A 34 4.03 -6.24 9.03
N LEU A 35 3.40 -5.81 7.95
CA LEU A 35 3.74 -4.60 7.19
C LEU A 35 2.44 -3.84 6.95
N ALA A 36 2.37 -2.60 7.41
CA ALA A 36 1.11 -1.88 7.43
C ALA A 36 1.27 -0.40 7.08
N THR A 37 0.18 0.21 6.63
CA THR A 37 0.02 1.67 6.57
C THR A 37 -1.41 2.04 6.94
N GLU A 38 -1.59 3.27 7.40
CA GLU A 38 -2.90 3.82 7.72
C GLU A 38 -3.05 5.27 7.28
N GLY A 39 -4.28 5.77 7.32
CA GLY A 39 -4.57 7.16 7.01
C GLY A 39 -4.70 7.48 5.52
N LEU A 40 -4.92 6.48 4.66
CA LEU A 40 -5.13 6.68 3.23
C LEU A 40 -6.37 7.55 2.96
N ASN A 41 -6.21 8.79 2.51
CA ASN A 41 -7.36 9.61 2.12
C ASN A 41 -7.04 10.40 0.86
N GLY A 42 -7.39 9.84 -0.30
CA GLY A 42 -6.94 10.33 -1.60
C GLY A 42 -5.52 9.86 -1.96
N CYS A 43 -4.83 9.17 -1.06
CA CYS A 43 -3.52 8.54 -1.33
C CYS A 43 -3.67 7.21 -2.07
N THR A 44 -2.60 6.77 -2.72
CA THR A 44 -2.52 5.46 -3.39
C THR A 44 -1.61 4.51 -2.62
N GLY A 45 -2.10 3.32 -2.31
CA GLY A 45 -1.28 2.25 -1.74
C GLY A 45 -0.75 1.33 -2.84
N VAL A 46 0.50 0.87 -2.72
CA VAL A 46 1.06 -0.17 -3.59
C VAL A 46 1.71 -1.23 -2.73
N ALA A 47 1.31 -2.48 -2.90
CA ALA A 47 1.89 -3.62 -2.21
C ALA A 47 2.49 -4.61 -3.22
N ILE A 48 3.66 -5.17 -2.90
CA ILE A 48 4.21 -6.37 -3.54
C ILE A 48 4.46 -7.39 -2.43
N ILE A 49 3.93 -8.60 -2.55
CA ILE A 49 3.89 -9.60 -1.47
C ILE A 49 4.36 -10.94 -2.00
N SER A 50 5.20 -11.63 -1.21
CA SER A 50 5.59 -13.02 -1.40
C SER A 50 5.52 -13.78 -0.08
N ARG A 51 5.89 -15.07 -0.09
CA ARG A 51 5.98 -15.88 1.12
C ARG A 51 7.10 -15.49 2.07
N THR A 52 8.07 -14.67 1.64
CA THR A 52 9.24 -14.34 2.46
C THR A 52 9.46 -12.84 2.67
N ALA A 53 8.80 -11.98 1.88
CA ALA A 53 8.88 -10.54 2.06
C ALA A 53 7.63 -9.81 1.57
N GLY A 54 7.53 -8.54 1.95
CA GLY A 54 6.54 -7.60 1.44
C GLY A 54 7.15 -6.21 1.25
N ILE A 55 6.77 -5.53 0.18
CA ILE A 55 7.02 -4.12 -0.07
C ILE A 55 5.67 -3.40 0.02
N LEU A 56 5.63 -2.26 0.70
CA LEU A 56 4.44 -1.45 0.82
C LEU A 56 4.82 0.03 0.65
N ALA A 57 4.11 0.71 -0.25
CA ALA A 57 4.21 2.14 -0.46
C ALA A 57 2.89 2.81 -0.11
N HIS A 58 2.97 3.92 0.63
CA HIS A 58 1.87 4.84 0.85
C HIS A 58 2.18 6.12 0.09
N ILE A 59 1.62 6.28 -1.10
CA ILE A 59 1.98 7.38 -2.01
C ILE A 59 0.96 8.51 -1.88
N ALA A 60 1.41 9.66 -1.41
CA ALA A 60 0.59 10.86 -1.36
C ALA A 60 0.45 11.48 -2.76
N PRO A 61 -0.70 12.10 -3.10
CA PRO A 61 -0.92 12.78 -4.38
C PRO A 61 0.09 13.90 -4.63
N LEU A 62 0.49 14.58 -3.57
CA LEU A 62 1.51 15.63 -3.56
C LEU A 62 2.55 15.31 -2.49
N PRO A 63 3.82 15.73 -2.67
CA PRO A 63 4.80 15.66 -1.60
C PRO A 63 4.36 16.53 -0.41
N PRO A 64 4.79 16.20 0.83
CA PRO A 64 4.59 17.06 1.99
C PRO A 64 5.06 18.49 1.70
N ASN A 65 4.37 19.49 2.25
CA ASN A 65 4.72 20.91 2.16
C ASN A 65 4.73 21.50 0.73
N THR A 66 4.12 20.82 -0.24
CA THR A 66 3.99 21.35 -1.61
C THR A 66 2.70 22.15 -1.75
N GLN A 67 2.79 23.40 -2.22
CA GLN A 67 1.62 24.17 -2.62
C GLN A 67 1.09 23.66 -3.97
N SER A 68 -0.23 23.64 -4.14
CA SER A 68 -0.96 23.04 -5.28
C SER A 68 -0.68 23.67 -6.66
N ASN A 69 0.25 24.62 -6.76
CA ASN A 69 0.51 25.46 -7.93
C ASN A 69 1.68 24.98 -8.81
N ASN A 70 2.40 23.92 -8.42
CA ASN A 70 3.46 23.36 -9.27
C ASN A 70 2.92 22.16 -10.08
N ASN A 71 2.78 22.36 -11.40
CA ASN A 71 1.91 21.57 -12.28
C ASN A 71 2.32 20.09 -12.44
N ASN A 72 3.50 19.68 -11.94
CA ASN A 72 4.03 18.32 -12.11
C ASN A 72 4.46 17.62 -10.80
N SER A 73 4.37 18.29 -9.64
CA SER A 73 4.95 17.77 -8.40
C SER A 73 4.33 16.45 -7.92
N GLY A 74 3.05 16.22 -8.21
CA GLY A 74 2.38 14.97 -7.87
C GLY A 74 2.86 13.78 -8.71
N HIS A 75 3.01 13.99 -10.02
CA HIS A 75 3.55 12.98 -10.92
C HIS A 75 5.02 12.66 -10.58
N GLU A 76 5.85 13.68 -10.35
CA GLU A 76 7.24 13.49 -9.90
C GLU A 76 7.32 12.74 -8.58
N ASN A 77 6.41 13.02 -7.63
CA ASN A 77 6.33 12.28 -6.39
C ASN A 77 6.01 10.81 -6.62
N LEU A 78 5.00 10.52 -7.44
CA LEU A 78 4.63 9.18 -7.85
C LEU A 78 5.82 8.43 -8.47
N VAL A 79 6.48 9.04 -9.46
CA VAL A 79 7.64 8.46 -10.13
C VAL A 79 8.75 8.15 -9.13
N ARG A 80 9.11 9.10 -8.25
CA ARG A 80 10.14 8.86 -7.22
C ARG A 80 9.79 7.70 -6.30
N LYS A 81 8.54 7.60 -5.85
CA LYS A 81 8.12 6.51 -4.94
C LYS A 81 8.07 5.17 -5.67
N MET A 82 7.62 5.13 -6.92
CA MET A 82 7.69 3.90 -7.73
C MET A 82 9.12 3.52 -8.09
N GLN A 83 10.03 4.48 -8.30
CA GLN A 83 11.46 4.20 -8.45
C GLN A 83 11.99 3.46 -7.21
N ARG A 84 11.61 3.91 -6.00
CA ARG A 84 11.99 3.26 -4.74
C ARG A 84 11.41 1.84 -4.62
N VAL A 85 10.15 1.63 -5.02
CA VAL A 85 9.55 0.30 -5.10
C VAL A 85 10.33 -0.62 -6.05
N ILE A 86 10.66 -0.14 -7.25
CA ILE A 86 11.46 -0.87 -8.24
C ILE A 86 12.84 -1.22 -7.67
N THR A 87 13.52 -0.26 -7.03
CA THR A 87 14.83 -0.50 -6.40
C THR A 87 14.72 -1.62 -5.37
N LEU A 88 13.78 -1.53 -4.42
CA LEU A 88 13.62 -2.56 -3.39
C LEU A 88 13.29 -3.93 -3.99
N TYR A 89 12.40 -3.99 -4.97
CA TYR A 89 12.04 -5.24 -5.64
C TYR A 89 13.24 -5.86 -6.36
N ASN A 90 14.01 -5.08 -7.12
CA ASN A 90 15.17 -5.57 -7.86
C ASN A 90 16.32 -5.98 -6.94
N THR A 91 16.60 -5.19 -5.88
CA THR A 91 17.63 -5.51 -4.90
C THR A 91 17.33 -6.82 -4.18
N TYR A 92 16.07 -7.07 -3.84
CA TYR A 92 15.64 -8.25 -3.08
C TYR A 92 14.85 -9.25 -3.92
N ARG A 93 15.11 -9.31 -5.23
CA ARG A 93 14.31 -10.09 -6.19
C ARG A 93 14.20 -11.57 -5.83
N ALA A 94 15.23 -12.14 -5.20
CA ALA A 94 15.24 -13.52 -4.71
C ALA A 94 14.14 -13.81 -3.68
N HIS A 95 13.60 -12.80 -3.01
CA HIS A 95 12.46 -12.94 -2.10
C HIS A 95 11.10 -12.92 -2.79
N PHE A 96 11.01 -12.59 -4.09
CA PHE A 96 9.74 -12.46 -4.81
C PHE A 96 9.58 -13.39 -6.04
N PRO A 97 10.01 -14.67 -6.03
CA PRO A 97 9.84 -15.56 -7.19
C PRO A 97 8.37 -15.77 -7.57
N GLU A 98 7.49 -15.86 -6.57
CA GLU A 98 6.03 -15.96 -6.72
C GLU A 98 5.29 -14.66 -6.39
N GLY A 99 5.96 -13.51 -6.47
CA GLY A 99 5.44 -12.21 -6.03
C GLY A 99 4.10 -11.84 -6.67
N ARG A 100 3.19 -11.29 -5.86
CA ARG A 100 1.92 -10.70 -6.31
C ARG A 100 1.88 -9.24 -5.93
N SER A 101 1.15 -8.43 -6.68
CA SER A 101 1.02 -7.00 -6.41
C SER A 101 -0.42 -6.55 -6.24
N CYS A 102 -0.64 -5.52 -5.43
CA CYS A 102 -1.94 -4.88 -5.28
C CYS A 102 -1.79 -3.36 -5.32
N ILE A 103 -2.65 -2.72 -6.11
CA ILE A 103 -2.86 -1.28 -6.11
C ILE A 103 -4.12 -1.00 -5.28
N VAL A 104 -4.00 -0.09 -4.32
CA VAL A 104 -5.13 0.36 -3.49
C VAL A 104 -5.43 1.81 -3.85
N ALA A 105 -6.52 2.01 -4.59
CA ALA A 105 -6.87 3.30 -5.18
C ALA A 105 -8.07 3.94 -4.48
N ALA A 106 -7.99 5.26 -4.29
CA ALA A 106 -9.06 6.05 -3.75
C ALA A 106 -10.20 6.25 -4.76
N VAL A 107 -11.44 6.18 -4.29
CA VAL A 107 -12.66 6.54 -5.04
C VAL A 107 -13.31 7.73 -4.34
N TYR A 108 -13.59 8.79 -5.11
CA TYR A 108 -14.28 9.99 -4.68
C TYR A 108 -15.44 10.24 -5.63
N GLN A 109 -16.66 10.45 -5.09
CA GLN A 109 -17.86 10.67 -5.90
C GLN A 109 -18.06 9.63 -7.02
N ASN A 110 -17.86 8.35 -6.70
CA ASN A 110 -17.96 7.21 -7.63
C ASN A 110 -16.92 7.19 -8.78
N ALA A 111 -15.90 8.04 -8.73
CA ALA A 111 -14.80 8.06 -9.68
C ALA A 111 -13.45 7.75 -8.98
N VAL A 112 -12.53 7.10 -9.70
CA VAL A 112 -11.16 6.93 -9.21
C VAL A 112 -10.52 8.32 -9.07
N ALA A 113 -9.98 8.64 -7.90
CA ALA A 113 -9.49 9.98 -7.61
C ALA A 113 -8.25 10.37 -8.43
N LEU A 114 -7.39 9.39 -8.76
CA LEU A 114 -6.13 9.58 -9.51
C LEU A 114 -5.94 8.48 -10.56
N PRO A 115 -6.71 8.49 -11.66
CA PRO A 115 -6.67 7.42 -12.65
C PRO A 115 -5.31 7.33 -13.36
N GLU A 116 -4.63 8.44 -13.65
CA GLU A 116 -3.31 8.47 -14.28
C GLU A 116 -2.24 7.83 -13.37
N ALA A 117 -2.37 8.01 -12.05
CA ALA A 117 -1.48 7.36 -11.09
C ALA A 117 -1.65 5.85 -11.12
N VAL A 118 -2.90 5.35 -11.14
CA VAL A 118 -3.19 3.93 -11.25
C VAL A 118 -2.64 3.35 -12.56
N GLN A 119 -2.81 4.06 -13.69
CA GLN A 119 -2.25 3.64 -14.98
C GLN A 119 -0.72 3.55 -14.95
N THR A 120 -0.06 4.57 -14.41
CA THR A 120 1.40 4.61 -14.28
C THR A 120 1.91 3.44 -13.43
N ILE A 121 1.30 3.20 -12.27
CA ILE A 121 1.68 2.10 -11.37
C ILE A 121 1.43 0.75 -12.05
N THR A 122 0.30 0.60 -12.75
CA THR A 122 -0.03 -0.61 -13.51
C THR A 122 1.03 -0.92 -14.56
N ALA A 123 1.45 0.08 -15.33
CA ALA A 123 2.50 -0.07 -16.33
C ALA A 123 3.84 -0.50 -15.69
N VAL A 124 4.20 0.09 -14.55
CA VAL A 124 5.41 -0.30 -13.80
C VAL A 124 5.34 -1.75 -13.33
N LEU A 125 4.25 -2.15 -12.66
CA LEU A 125 4.11 -3.50 -12.12
C LEU A 125 4.05 -4.57 -13.23
N ASN A 126 3.41 -4.27 -14.37
CA ASN A 126 3.43 -5.14 -15.54
C ASN A 126 4.84 -5.33 -16.10
N ARG A 127 5.66 -4.26 -16.17
CA ARG A 127 7.06 -4.35 -16.60
C ARG A 127 7.92 -5.20 -15.65
N LEU A 128 7.55 -5.26 -14.36
CA LEU A 128 8.18 -6.14 -13.38
C LEU A 128 7.70 -7.60 -13.47
N GLY A 129 6.71 -7.89 -14.34
CA GLY A 129 6.13 -9.22 -14.51
C GLY A 129 5.24 -9.67 -13.34
N LEU A 130 4.73 -8.72 -12.55
CA LEU A 130 3.93 -9.03 -11.36
C LEU A 130 2.44 -9.06 -11.69
N PRO A 131 1.68 -10.11 -11.30
CA PRO A 131 0.24 -10.08 -11.33
C PRO A 131 -0.31 -8.94 -10.49
N ILE A 132 -1.33 -8.23 -11.00
CA ILE A 132 -1.86 -7.00 -10.39
C ILE A 132 -3.31 -7.23 -9.97
N LYS A 133 -3.59 -7.03 -8.69
CA LYS A 133 -4.93 -6.79 -8.17
C LYS A 133 -5.14 -5.30 -7.98
N ILE A 134 -6.29 -4.77 -8.38
CA ILE A 134 -6.69 -3.41 -8.02
C ILE A 134 -7.84 -3.52 -7.01
N THR A 135 -7.69 -2.82 -5.89
CA THR A 135 -8.68 -2.71 -4.82
C THR A 135 -8.99 -1.23 -4.61
N TYR A 136 -10.24 -0.93 -4.29
CA TYR A 136 -10.72 0.44 -4.14
C TYR A 136 -11.16 0.72 -2.71
N TYR A 137 -11.01 1.96 -2.28
CA TYR A 137 -11.57 2.45 -1.03
C TYR A 137 -12.17 3.84 -1.22
N ASN A 138 -13.23 4.14 -0.47
CA ASN A 138 -13.87 5.46 -0.54
C ASN A 138 -13.06 6.49 0.25
N VAL A 139 -12.84 7.66 -0.37
CA VAL A 139 -12.35 8.85 0.32
C VAL A 139 -13.37 9.27 1.37
N LEU A 140 -12.87 9.63 2.54
CA LEU A 140 -13.66 10.21 3.61
C LEU A 140 -13.69 11.73 3.44
N GLU A 141 -14.89 12.28 3.31
CA GLU A 141 -15.11 13.73 3.28
C GLU A 141 -14.79 14.36 4.63
N SER A 142 -14.41 15.63 4.60
CA SER A 142 -14.14 16.41 5.81
C SER A 142 -15.36 16.38 6.74
N GLY A 143 -15.13 16.17 8.03
CA GLY A 143 -16.20 16.03 9.03
C GLY A 143 -16.82 14.63 9.13
N THR A 144 -16.48 13.69 8.24
CA THR A 144 -16.92 12.29 8.36
C THR A 144 -16.12 11.57 9.43
N ALA A 145 -16.80 10.93 10.38
CA ALA A 145 -16.14 10.09 11.38
C ALA A 145 -15.42 8.92 10.71
N ARG A 146 -14.14 8.72 11.03
CA ARG A 146 -13.36 7.58 10.55
C ARG A 146 -13.58 6.40 11.48
N PHE A 147 -14.11 5.30 10.94
CA PHE A 147 -14.21 4.07 11.72
C PHE A 147 -12.82 3.45 11.94
N PRO A 148 -12.60 2.75 13.06
CA PRO A 148 -11.36 2.06 13.33
C PRO A 148 -10.98 1.09 12.20
N GLY A 149 -9.76 1.22 11.67
CA GLY A 149 -9.26 0.42 10.55
C GLY A 149 -9.70 0.83 9.16
N GLN A 150 -10.57 1.82 9.02
CA GLN A 150 -10.82 2.46 7.74
C GLN A 150 -9.56 3.20 7.29
N THR A 151 -9.36 3.25 5.97
CA THR A 151 -8.21 3.84 5.29
C THR A 151 -6.85 3.21 5.63
N SER A 152 -6.83 1.88 5.82
CA SER A 152 -5.60 1.14 6.16
C SER A 152 -5.33 -0.02 5.21
N ILE A 153 -4.04 -0.37 5.12
CA ILE A 153 -3.55 -1.59 4.49
C ILE A 153 -2.75 -2.35 5.54
N VAL A 154 -3.01 -3.65 5.69
CA VAL A 154 -2.21 -4.54 6.52
C VAL A 154 -1.85 -5.79 5.75
N ILE A 155 -0.57 -6.15 5.75
CA ILE A 155 -0.08 -7.44 5.29
C ILE A 155 0.28 -8.26 6.54
N ASP A 156 -0.34 -9.42 6.67
CA ASP A 156 -0.20 -10.36 7.78
C ASP A 156 0.47 -11.66 7.30
N ALA A 157 1.73 -11.84 7.67
CA ALA A 157 2.51 -13.04 7.40
C ALA A 157 2.44 -14.09 8.53
N ASN A 158 1.70 -13.81 9.62
CA ASN A 158 1.54 -14.73 10.75
C ASN A 158 0.53 -15.86 10.47
N ALA A 159 -0.15 -15.85 9.33
CA ALA A 159 -1.22 -16.79 8.99
C ALA A 159 -0.76 -18.25 8.73
N GLY A 160 0.50 -18.60 9.01
CA GLY A 160 1.03 -19.97 8.86
C GLY A 160 1.13 -20.45 7.40
N GLY A 161 1.17 -19.51 6.45
CA GLY A 161 1.15 -19.81 5.01
C GLY A 161 1.42 -18.56 4.17
N TRP A 162 0.71 -18.42 3.05
CA TRP A 162 0.79 -17.22 2.22
C TRP A 162 0.32 -15.98 3.01
N PRO A 163 1.08 -14.86 3.00
CA PRO A 163 0.65 -13.66 3.70
C PRO A 163 -0.67 -13.14 3.15
N LYS A 164 -1.52 -12.67 4.06
CA LYS A 164 -2.83 -12.10 3.73
C LYS A 164 -2.74 -10.59 3.71
N MET A 165 -3.36 -9.96 2.72
CA MET A 165 -3.46 -8.50 2.66
C MET A 165 -4.89 -8.09 3.01
N TYR A 166 -5.03 -7.02 3.78
CA TYR A 166 -6.30 -6.44 4.18
C TYR A 166 -6.34 -4.98 3.77
N VAL A 167 -7.47 -4.54 3.21
CA VAL A 167 -7.80 -3.13 2.96
C VAL A 167 -9.07 -2.83 3.72
N ASN A 168 -9.07 -1.83 4.60
CA ASN A 168 -10.22 -1.50 5.45
C ASN A 168 -10.81 -2.72 6.19
N ASN A 169 -9.93 -3.56 6.76
CA ASN A 169 -10.29 -4.78 7.47
C ASN A 169 -10.93 -5.90 6.61
N GLN A 170 -10.94 -5.75 5.28
CA GLN A 170 -11.40 -6.75 4.33
C GLN A 170 -10.22 -7.43 3.64
N GLU A 171 -10.19 -8.76 3.63
CA GLU A 171 -9.13 -9.52 2.98
C GLU A 171 -9.18 -9.34 1.45
N VAL A 172 -8.04 -8.99 0.86
CA VAL A 172 -7.86 -8.91 -0.59
C VAL A 172 -7.70 -10.33 -1.13
N ARG A 173 -8.68 -10.77 -1.92
CA ARG A 173 -8.61 -12.07 -2.60
C ARG A 173 -7.95 -11.93 -3.98
N TYR A 174 -6.86 -12.66 -4.16
CA TYR A 174 -6.18 -12.84 -5.44
C TYR A 174 -6.77 -14.09 -6.09
N THR A 175 -7.73 -13.89 -6.99
CA THR A 175 -8.34 -14.94 -7.83
C THR A 175 -7.40 -15.37 -8.93
#